data_AF-A0A435Y0M9-F1
#
_entry.id   AF-A0A435Y0M9-F1
#
_cell.length_a   1.000
_cell.length_b   1.000
_cell.length_c   1.000
_cell.angle_alpha   90.00
_cell.angle_beta   90.00
_cell.angle_gamma   90.00
#
_symmetry.space_group_name_H-M   'P 1'
#
loop_
_entity.id
_entity.type
_entity.pdbx_description
1 polymer ?
#
loop_
_entity_poly.entity_id
_entity_poly.type
_entity_poly.pdbx_seq_one_letter_code
_entity_poly.pdbx_strand_id
1 'polypeptide(L)'
;EKVLAYDGKQLATNYDVFFDKIVEVGGVKVALFDVGDGGNQCGPATVIVWKPEGGTVQSTTVEQDDCGAPPSAVSDNAIYFVPYLLPGDQKPALQWSPTDGLTISGNLTYMPEPGTDWKDIDPEKYQNIIDAFHNEAVYKEAEKLLGKDMPDMATSLLVGGGTEKTASGAFYASGCVPHDCGGNDGFMAVDPAKHKLYFARRGDNGEPNAWPAVATWPADIKEALDKAQGSAN
;
A
#
# COMPACT_ATOMS: atom_id res chain seq x y z
N GLU A 1 -7.48 25.10 -7.49
CA GLU A 1 -8.33 24.37 -6.54
C GLU A 1 -9.74 24.26 -7.11
N LYS A 2 -10.33 23.07 -7.09
CA LYS A 2 -11.67 22.75 -7.59
C LYS A 2 -12.60 22.51 -6.41
N VAL A 3 -13.85 22.94 -6.54
CA VAL A 3 -14.85 22.89 -5.45
C VAL A 3 -16.04 22.04 -5.89
N LEU A 4 -16.38 21.03 -5.08
CA LEU A 4 -17.64 20.31 -5.15
C LEU A 4 -18.67 21.05 -4.30
N ALA A 5 -19.77 21.51 -4.89
CA ALA A 5 -20.81 22.23 -4.18
C ALA A 5 -22.22 21.88 -4.69
N TYR A 6 -23.22 22.04 -3.83
CA TYR A 6 -24.63 21.87 -4.16
C TYR A 6 -25.46 22.94 -3.44
N ASP A 7 -26.32 23.66 -4.17
CA ASP A 7 -27.14 24.78 -3.68
C ASP A 7 -26.33 25.80 -2.83
N GLY A 8 -25.11 26.12 -3.26
CA GLY A 8 -24.21 27.06 -2.57
C GLY A 8 -23.50 26.49 -1.32
N LYS A 9 -23.79 25.25 -0.92
CA LYS A 9 -23.04 24.53 0.12
C LYS A 9 -21.83 23.83 -0.50
N GLN A 10 -20.63 24.17 -0.05
CA GLN A 10 -19.41 23.43 -0.37
C GLN A 10 -19.42 22.07 0.36
N LEU A 11 -19.13 21.01 -0.38
CA LEU A 11 -19.14 19.62 0.08
C LEU A 11 -17.74 19.01 0.16
N ALA A 12 -16.85 19.40 -0.75
CA ALA A 12 -15.42 19.04 -0.76
C ALA A 12 -14.63 20.04 -1.62
N THR A 13 -13.32 20.13 -1.39
CA THR A 13 -12.40 20.94 -2.21
C THR A 13 -11.05 20.24 -2.27
N ASN A 14 -10.46 20.19 -3.46
CA ASN A 14 -9.05 19.82 -3.65
C ASN A 14 -8.55 20.23 -5.04
N TYR A 15 -7.31 19.92 -5.41
CA TYR A 15 -6.75 20.15 -6.74
C TYR A 15 -7.57 19.43 -7.83
N ASP A 16 -7.89 18.15 -7.58
CA ASP A 16 -8.74 17.31 -8.41
C ASP A 16 -10.03 16.91 -7.72
N VAL A 17 -11.13 17.00 -8.48
CA VAL A 17 -12.49 16.63 -8.09
C VAL A 17 -13.13 16.01 -9.31
N PHE A 18 -13.41 14.71 -9.27
CA PHE A 18 -14.05 13.97 -10.35
C PHE A 18 -15.31 13.27 -9.85
N PHE A 19 -16.32 13.21 -10.72
CA PHE A 19 -17.49 12.39 -10.48
C PHE A 19 -17.17 10.94 -10.89
N ASP A 20 -17.38 9.98 -9.99
CA ASP A 20 -17.27 8.55 -10.29
C ASP A 20 -18.63 8.05 -10.81
N LYS A 21 -19.61 7.93 -9.91
CA LYS A 21 -20.91 7.32 -10.21
C LYS A 21 -22.01 7.70 -9.22
N ILE A 22 -23.24 7.35 -9.56
CA ILE A 22 -24.37 7.34 -8.63
C ILE A 22 -24.78 5.90 -8.39
N VAL A 23 -25.00 5.56 -7.11
CA VAL A 23 -25.51 4.26 -6.68
C VAL A 23 -26.75 4.43 -5.80
N GLU A 24 -27.47 3.34 -5.57
CA GLU A 24 -28.62 3.29 -4.66
C GLU A 24 -28.30 2.37 -3.49
N VAL A 25 -28.49 2.88 -2.28
CA VAL A 25 -28.19 2.18 -1.02
C VAL A 25 -29.31 2.47 -0.04
N GLY A 26 -29.98 1.45 0.48
CA GLY A 26 -31.13 1.61 1.36
C GLY A 26 -32.25 2.46 0.76
N GLY A 27 -32.43 2.43 -0.56
CA GLY A 27 -33.38 3.27 -1.30
C GLY A 27 -32.98 4.75 -1.44
N VAL A 28 -31.77 5.13 -1.02
CA VAL A 28 -31.22 6.49 -1.14
C VAL A 28 -30.24 6.54 -2.30
N LYS A 29 -30.38 7.53 -3.18
CA LYS A 29 -29.39 7.82 -4.22
C LYS A 29 -28.17 8.50 -3.63
N VAL A 30 -27.00 7.99 -3.96
CA VAL A 30 -25.71 8.40 -3.40
C VAL A 30 -24.75 8.65 -4.56
N ALA A 31 -24.18 9.84 -4.62
CA ALA A 31 -23.15 10.19 -5.57
C ALA A 31 -21.76 9.99 -4.94
N LEU A 32 -20.86 9.32 -5.65
CA LEU A 32 -19.48 9.15 -5.27
C LEU A 32 -18.59 10.04 -6.13
N PHE A 33 -17.64 10.68 -5.47
CA PHE A 33 -16.66 11.56 -6.09
C PHE A 33 -15.27 11.18 -5.65
N ASP A 34 -14.32 11.40 -6.54
CA ASP A 34 -12.89 11.24 -6.31
C ASP A 34 -12.28 12.62 -6.07
N VAL A 35 -11.75 12.85 -4.87
CA VAL A 35 -11.21 14.15 -4.44
C VAL A 35 -9.79 14.00 -3.90
N GLY A 36 -8.82 14.67 -4.52
CA GLY A 36 -7.42 14.51 -4.17
C GLY A 36 -6.49 15.59 -4.71
N ASP A 37 -5.22 15.50 -4.32
CA ASP A 37 -4.18 16.47 -4.67
C ASP A 37 -3.71 16.32 -6.13
N GLY A 38 -4.18 15.29 -6.83
CA GLY A 38 -3.72 14.89 -8.16
C GLY A 38 -2.40 14.09 -8.11
N GLY A 39 -1.95 13.62 -9.27
CA GLY A 39 -0.75 12.79 -9.40
C GLY A 39 -1.06 11.37 -9.88
N ASN A 40 -0.01 10.56 -10.05
CA ASN A 40 -0.11 9.20 -10.61
C ASN A 40 0.30 8.09 -9.63
N GLN A 41 0.64 8.44 -8.38
CA GLN A 41 1.19 7.49 -7.40
C GLN A 41 0.11 6.87 -6.51
N CYS A 42 -0.87 7.65 -6.06
CA CYS A 42 -1.96 7.19 -5.20
C CYS A 42 -3.31 7.73 -5.67
N GLY A 43 -4.37 6.95 -5.45
CA GLY A 43 -5.73 7.32 -5.80
C GLY A 43 -6.24 8.50 -4.96
N PRO A 44 -7.16 9.31 -5.49
CA PRO A 44 -7.86 10.33 -4.73
C PRO A 44 -8.82 9.70 -3.71
N ALA A 45 -9.12 10.39 -2.61
CA ALA A 45 -10.07 9.90 -1.61
C ALA A 45 -11.51 9.91 -2.16
N THR A 46 -12.30 8.89 -1.79
CA THR A 46 -13.72 8.88 -2.11
C THR A 46 -14.50 9.82 -1.18
N VAL A 47 -15.28 10.74 -1.77
CA VAL A 47 -16.30 11.55 -1.09
C VAL A 47 -17.69 11.00 -1.43
N ILE A 48 -18.43 10.64 -0.38
CA ILE A 48 -19.81 10.15 -0.46
C ILE A 48 -20.75 11.33 -0.28
N VAL A 49 -21.66 11.56 -1.23
CA VAL A 49 -22.65 12.64 -1.18
C VAL A 49 -24.05 12.07 -1.29
N TRP A 50 -24.93 12.41 -0.36
CA TRP A 50 -26.32 11.95 -0.36
C TRP A 50 -27.27 13.02 0.17
N LYS A 51 -28.56 12.85 -0.09
CA LYS A 51 -29.61 13.72 0.45
C LYS A 51 -30.69 12.85 1.10
N PRO A 52 -30.81 12.83 2.44
CA PRO A 52 -31.91 12.16 3.12
C PRO A 52 -33.26 12.71 2.68
N GLU A 53 -34.31 11.90 2.75
CA GLU A 53 -35.67 12.36 2.46
C GLU A 53 -36.07 13.51 3.39
N GLY A 54 -36.55 14.62 2.81
CA GLY A 54 -36.86 15.85 3.55
C GLY A 54 -35.66 16.59 4.14
N GLY A 55 -34.43 16.09 3.92
CA GLY A 55 -33.20 16.64 4.48
C GLY A 55 -32.42 17.54 3.53
N THR A 56 -31.30 18.07 4.03
CA THR A 56 -30.29 18.78 3.23
C THR A 56 -29.22 17.82 2.76
N VAL A 57 -28.51 18.18 1.67
CA VAL A 57 -27.39 17.39 1.17
C VAL A 57 -26.31 17.22 2.24
N GLN A 58 -25.79 16.01 2.36
CA GLN A 58 -24.71 15.62 3.26
C GLN A 58 -23.53 15.12 2.44
N SER A 59 -22.35 15.20 3.03
CA SER A 59 -21.14 14.58 2.49
C SER A 59 -20.27 14.00 3.61
N THR A 60 -19.50 12.98 3.28
CA THR A 60 -18.42 12.47 4.13
C THR A 60 -17.28 11.96 3.26
N THR A 61 -16.05 12.08 3.76
CA THR A 61 -14.85 11.58 3.08
C THR A 61 -14.47 10.24 3.67
N VAL A 62 -14.13 9.29 2.82
CA VAL A 62 -13.52 8.02 3.22
C VAL A 62 -12.03 8.28 3.36
N GLU A 63 -11.58 8.51 4.59
CA GLU A 63 -10.17 8.71 4.91
C GLU A 63 -9.45 7.35 4.96
N GLN A 64 -9.16 6.79 3.79
CA GLN A 64 -8.27 5.64 3.62
C GLN A 64 -7.21 5.99 2.59
N ASP A 65 -5.99 5.51 2.83
CA ASP A 65 -4.90 5.64 1.88
C ASP A 65 -5.21 4.77 0.64
N ASP A 66 -5.46 5.43 -0.49
CA ASP A 66 -5.90 4.80 -1.74
C ASP A 66 -4.72 4.55 -2.71
N CYS A 67 -3.52 4.36 -2.17
CA CYS A 67 -2.34 3.90 -2.90
C CYS A 67 -2.48 2.42 -3.35
N GLY A 68 -3.50 2.11 -4.16
CA GLY A 68 -3.77 0.78 -4.69
C GLY A 68 -4.97 0.06 -4.07
N ALA A 69 -5.85 0.75 -3.34
CA ALA A 69 -7.02 0.10 -2.77
C ALA A 69 -7.97 -0.33 -3.90
N PRO A 70 -8.67 -1.47 -3.76
CA PRO A 70 -9.64 -1.90 -4.74
C PRO A 70 -10.83 -0.92 -4.78
N PRO A 71 -11.54 -0.84 -5.92
CA PRO A 71 -12.77 -0.05 -6.02
C PRO A 71 -13.78 -0.43 -4.94
N SER A 72 -14.56 0.55 -4.49
CA SER A 72 -15.63 0.32 -3.52
C SER A 72 -16.67 -0.68 -4.03
N ALA A 73 -17.12 -1.57 -3.12
CA ALA A 73 -18.15 -2.56 -3.40
C ALA A 73 -19.52 -2.06 -2.92
N VAL A 74 -20.53 -2.12 -3.78
CA VAL A 74 -21.87 -1.60 -3.48
C VAL A 74 -22.84 -2.75 -3.31
N SER A 75 -23.60 -2.71 -2.23
CA SER A 75 -24.70 -3.63 -1.92
C SER A 75 -26.00 -2.86 -1.72
N ASP A 76 -27.11 -3.58 -1.59
CA ASP A 76 -28.43 -2.98 -1.34
C ASP A 76 -28.48 -2.09 -0.09
N ASN A 77 -27.64 -2.36 0.92
CA ASN A 77 -27.72 -1.70 2.24
C ASN A 77 -26.48 -0.88 2.62
N ALA A 78 -25.33 -1.13 1.99
CA ALA A 78 -24.10 -0.42 2.30
C ALA A 78 -23.11 -0.36 1.12
N ILE A 79 -22.21 0.61 1.18
CA ILE A 79 -20.99 0.70 0.37
C ILE A 79 -19.83 0.24 1.24
N TYR A 80 -19.01 -0.67 0.74
CA TYR A 80 -17.84 -1.22 1.44
C TYR A 80 -16.54 -0.71 0.81
N PHE A 81 -15.60 -0.35 1.68
CA PHE A 81 -14.27 0.13 1.33
C PHE A 81 -13.25 -0.80 1.96
N VAL A 82 -12.54 -1.55 1.11
CA VAL A 82 -11.50 -2.48 1.51
C VAL A 82 -10.16 -1.76 1.40
N PRO A 83 -9.35 -1.70 2.47
CA PRO A 83 -8.06 -1.04 2.43
C PRO A 83 -7.06 -1.81 1.55
N TYR A 84 -6.09 -1.11 0.98
CA TYR A 84 -4.87 -1.73 0.51
C TYR A 84 -3.99 -2.10 1.71
N LEU A 85 -3.66 -3.39 1.83
CA LEU A 85 -2.85 -3.93 2.92
C LEU A 85 -1.45 -4.24 2.40
N LEU A 86 -0.44 -3.66 3.04
CA LEU A 86 0.94 -4.03 2.83
C LEU A 86 1.31 -5.23 3.71
N PRO A 87 2.39 -5.97 3.39
CA PRO A 87 2.93 -6.98 4.29
C PRO A 87 3.08 -6.49 5.73
N GLY A 88 2.44 -7.18 6.67
CA GLY A 88 2.41 -6.83 8.10
C GLY A 88 1.29 -5.86 8.50
N ASP A 89 0.53 -5.29 7.56
CA ASP A 89 -0.56 -4.37 7.88
C ASP A 89 -1.77 -5.07 8.50
N GLN A 90 -2.42 -4.34 9.41
CA GLN A 90 -3.81 -4.54 9.80
C GLN A 90 -4.54 -3.20 9.73
N LYS A 91 -5.58 -3.11 8.89
CA LYS A 91 -6.36 -1.88 8.69
C LYS A 91 -7.86 -2.16 8.75
N PRO A 92 -8.68 -1.18 9.17
CA PRO A 92 -10.13 -1.35 9.16
C PRO A 92 -10.65 -1.40 7.72
N ALA A 93 -11.53 -2.35 7.43
CA ALA A 93 -12.47 -2.24 6.32
C ALA A 93 -13.64 -1.37 6.77
N LEU A 94 -13.99 -0.39 5.95
CA LEU A 94 -15.07 0.55 6.25
C LEU A 94 -16.34 0.16 5.50
N GLN A 95 -17.46 0.54 6.06
CA GLN A 95 -18.75 0.49 5.39
C GLN A 95 -19.49 1.80 5.61
N TRP A 96 -20.29 2.21 4.64
CA TRP A 96 -21.16 3.36 4.74
C TRP A 96 -22.59 2.98 4.39
N SER A 97 -23.55 3.42 5.20
CA SER A 97 -24.98 3.36 4.91
C SER A 97 -25.64 4.73 5.15
N PRO A 98 -26.78 5.04 4.52
CA PRO A 98 -27.50 6.28 4.80
C PRO A 98 -27.96 6.41 6.26
N THR A 99 -28.17 5.28 6.94
CA THR A 99 -28.71 5.21 8.30
C THR A 99 -27.61 5.32 9.36
N ASP A 100 -26.48 4.64 9.15
CA ASP A 100 -25.41 4.51 10.15
C ASP A 100 -24.20 5.41 9.86
N GLY A 101 -24.10 5.96 8.64
CA GLY A 101 -22.93 6.69 8.19
C GLY A 101 -21.71 5.78 8.00
N LEU A 102 -20.52 6.37 8.02
CA LEU A 102 -19.26 5.65 7.85
C LEU A 102 -18.88 4.94 9.16
N THR A 103 -18.76 3.61 9.11
CA THR A 103 -18.46 2.75 10.26
C THR A 103 -17.41 1.69 9.90
N ILE A 104 -16.82 1.06 10.90
CA ILE A 104 -15.89 -0.06 10.69
C ILE A 104 -16.71 -1.34 10.54
N SER A 105 -16.52 -2.04 9.42
CA SER A 105 -17.12 -3.35 9.15
C SER A 105 -16.31 -4.50 9.76
N GLY A 106 -15.00 -4.31 9.88
CA GLY A 106 -14.07 -5.25 10.52
C GLY A 106 -12.62 -4.81 10.32
N ASN A 107 -11.67 -5.53 10.92
CA ASN A 107 -10.25 -5.34 10.64
C ASN A 107 -9.77 -6.44 9.69
N LEU A 108 -9.06 -6.05 8.64
CA LEU A 108 -8.41 -6.96 7.72
C LEU A 108 -6.91 -6.92 7.95
N THR A 109 -6.27 -8.08 7.81
CA THR A 109 -4.82 -8.26 7.96
C THR A 109 -4.25 -8.85 6.69
N TYR A 110 -3.07 -8.40 6.29
CA TYR A 110 -2.38 -8.95 5.14
C TYR A 110 -2.16 -10.46 5.32
N MET A 111 -2.42 -11.22 4.26
CA MET A 111 -2.18 -12.66 4.23
C MET A 111 -1.44 -13.00 2.93
N PRO A 112 -0.27 -13.66 2.99
CA PRO A 112 0.39 -14.16 1.80
C PRO A 112 -0.43 -15.30 1.16
N GLU A 113 -0.09 -15.66 -0.08
CA GLU A 113 -0.70 -16.79 -0.78
C GLU A 113 -0.38 -18.11 -0.03
N PRO A 114 -1.40 -18.78 0.52
CA PRO A 114 -1.19 -19.92 1.40
C PRO A 114 -0.63 -21.14 0.63
N GLY A 115 0.32 -21.83 1.25
CA GLY A 115 0.92 -23.06 0.73
C GLY A 115 2.07 -22.84 -0.27
N THR A 116 2.44 -21.59 -0.54
CA THR A 116 3.61 -21.27 -1.37
C THR A 116 4.92 -21.36 -0.55
N ASP A 117 5.98 -21.85 -1.17
CA ASP A 117 7.27 -22.07 -0.52
C ASP A 117 8.44 -21.53 -1.38
N TRP A 118 9.68 -21.62 -0.91
CA TRP A 118 10.87 -21.10 -1.58
C TRP A 118 11.07 -21.60 -3.02
N LYS A 119 10.61 -22.82 -3.32
CA LYS A 119 10.64 -23.42 -4.66
C LYS A 119 9.67 -22.76 -5.65
N ASP A 120 8.68 -22.03 -5.14
CA ASP A 120 7.62 -21.39 -5.93
C ASP A 120 7.98 -19.93 -6.27
N ILE A 121 9.16 -19.47 -5.85
CA ILE A 121 9.68 -18.14 -6.15
C ILE A 121 10.08 -18.03 -7.62
N ASP A 122 9.52 -17.03 -8.30
CA ASP A 122 9.80 -16.73 -9.70
C ASP A 122 9.96 -15.22 -9.90
N PRO A 123 11.18 -14.67 -9.78
CA PRO A 123 11.41 -13.23 -9.83
C PRO A 123 11.08 -12.61 -11.20
N GLU A 124 10.96 -13.42 -12.27
CA GLU A 124 10.62 -12.92 -13.61
C GLU A 124 9.13 -12.56 -13.73
N LYS A 125 8.29 -13.01 -12.79
CA LYS A 125 6.87 -12.63 -12.70
C LYS A 125 6.64 -11.37 -11.87
N TYR A 126 7.63 -10.94 -11.08
CA TYR A 126 7.46 -9.81 -10.18
C TYR A 126 7.51 -8.51 -10.97
N GLN A 127 6.55 -7.64 -10.71
CA GLN A 127 6.59 -6.26 -11.18
C GLN A 127 7.52 -5.44 -10.28
N ASN A 128 7.43 -5.68 -8.97
CA ASN A 128 8.23 -5.04 -7.93
C ASN A 128 8.73 -6.07 -6.91
N ILE A 129 9.84 -5.79 -6.22
CA ILE A 129 10.39 -6.72 -5.21
C ILE A 129 9.41 -6.99 -4.06
N ILE A 130 8.51 -6.05 -3.76
CA ILE A 130 7.46 -6.24 -2.74
C ILE A 130 6.51 -7.40 -3.09
N ASP A 131 6.39 -7.79 -4.36
CA ASP A 131 5.60 -8.95 -4.79
C ASP A 131 6.13 -10.26 -4.21
N ALA A 132 7.40 -10.31 -3.78
CA ALA A 132 7.98 -11.48 -3.11
C ALA A 132 7.26 -11.82 -1.79
N PHE A 133 6.61 -10.84 -1.13
CA PHE A 133 5.83 -11.08 0.09
C PHE A 133 4.53 -11.84 -0.16
N HIS A 134 4.05 -11.96 -1.41
CA HIS A 134 2.93 -12.85 -1.72
C HIS A 134 3.29 -14.32 -1.44
N ASN A 135 4.57 -14.69 -1.47
CA ASN A 135 5.01 -16.03 -1.11
C ASN A 135 5.02 -16.21 0.42
N GLU A 136 4.33 -17.24 0.93
CA GLU A 136 4.14 -17.49 2.36
C GLU A 136 5.46 -17.76 3.08
N ALA A 137 6.40 -18.50 2.48
CA ALA A 137 7.69 -18.76 3.09
C ALA A 137 8.56 -17.50 3.19
N VAL A 138 8.55 -16.66 2.16
CA VAL A 138 9.21 -15.33 2.19
C VAL A 138 8.56 -14.43 3.24
N TYR A 139 7.23 -14.33 3.24
CA TYR A 139 6.50 -13.52 4.22
C TYR A 139 6.84 -13.93 5.66
N LYS A 140 6.80 -15.24 5.98
CA LYS A 140 7.09 -15.74 7.33
C LYS A 140 8.55 -15.50 7.74
N GLU A 141 9.49 -15.62 6.82
CA GLU A 141 10.90 -15.33 7.13
C GLU A 141 11.10 -13.82 7.35
N ALA A 142 10.43 -12.98 6.56
CA ALA A 142 10.46 -11.54 6.72
C ALA A 142 9.80 -11.10 8.04
N GLU A 143 8.67 -11.68 8.42
CA GLU A 143 8.00 -11.43 9.70
C GLU A 143 8.90 -11.76 10.89
N LYS A 144 9.67 -12.86 10.83
CA LYS A 144 10.65 -13.20 11.88
C LYS A 144 11.81 -12.19 11.94
N LEU A 145 12.27 -11.70 10.80
CA LEU A 145 13.42 -10.80 10.69
C LEU A 145 13.06 -9.35 11.08
N LEU A 146 11.92 -8.87 10.61
CA LEU A 146 11.49 -7.47 10.72
C LEU A 146 10.53 -7.25 11.89
N GLY A 147 9.68 -8.23 12.22
CA GLY A 147 8.65 -8.12 13.25
C GLY A 147 7.81 -6.86 13.06
N LYS A 148 7.82 -5.97 14.06
CA LYS A 148 7.08 -4.69 14.04
C LYS A 148 7.53 -3.72 12.94
N ASP A 149 8.73 -3.89 12.38
CA ASP A 149 9.28 -3.01 11.35
C ASP A 149 8.86 -3.45 9.93
N MET A 150 8.09 -4.55 9.81
CA MET A 150 7.64 -5.10 8.53
C MET A 150 6.76 -4.15 7.71
N PRO A 151 5.74 -3.47 8.28
CA PRO A 151 4.90 -2.54 7.50
C PRO A 151 5.71 -1.37 6.94
N ASP A 152 6.62 -0.86 7.75
CA ASP A 152 7.53 0.23 7.41
C ASP A 152 8.50 -0.15 6.28
N MET A 153 9.08 -1.35 6.36
CA MET A 153 9.93 -1.90 5.30
C MET A 153 9.14 -2.19 4.02
N ALA A 154 7.91 -2.71 4.13
CA ALA A 154 7.08 -2.93 2.96
C ALA A 154 6.73 -1.59 2.27
N THR A 155 6.41 -0.57 3.06
CA THR A 155 6.13 0.79 2.55
C THR A 155 7.35 1.37 1.82
N SER A 156 8.57 1.15 2.33
CA SER A 156 9.79 1.62 1.66
C SER A 156 10.15 0.87 0.38
N LEU A 157 9.43 -0.21 0.04
CA LEU A 157 9.62 -0.99 -1.18
C LEU A 157 8.50 -0.78 -2.22
N LEU A 158 7.53 0.10 -1.94
CA LEU A 158 6.32 0.25 -2.73
C LEU A 158 6.55 0.81 -4.13
N VAL A 159 7.35 1.88 -4.23
CA VAL A 159 7.67 2.51 -5.51
C VAL A 159 9.04 2.03 -5.95
N GLY A 160 9.08 1.08 -6.88
CA GLY A 160 10.31 0.46 -7.35
C GLY A 160 10.23 0.01 -8.80
N GLY A 161 11.25 -0.72 -9.23
CA GLY A 161 11.27 -1.42 -10.51
C GLY A 161 11.39 -2.93 -10.33
N GLY A 162 11.52 -3.63 -11.46
CA GLY A 162 11.77 -5.06 -11.49
C GLY A 162 13.07 -5.46 -10.80
N THR A 163 13.24 -6.76 -10.59
CA THR A 163 14.37 -7.31 -9.82
C THR A 163 15.62 -7.49 -10.67
N GLU A 164 16.79 -7.33 -10.04
CA GLU A 164 18.10 -7.72 -10.57
C GLU A 164 18.60 -9.01 -9.90
N LYS A 165 19.55 -9.72 -10.53
CA LYS A 165 20.13 -10.97 -10.00
C LYS A 165 21.59 -10.74 -9.60
N THR A 166 22.02 -11.32 -8.47
CA THR A 166 23.42 -11.37 -8.05
C THR A 166 24.14 -12.57 -8.65
N ALA A 167 25.47 -12.62 -8.49
CA ALA A 167 26.28 -13.74 -8.95
C ALA A 167 25.96 -15.07 -8.23
N SER A 168 25.49 -15.02 -6.98
CA SER A 168 25.09 -16.23 -6.24
C SER A 168 23.68 -16.74 -6.58
N GLY A 169 22.94 -16.02 -7.44
CA GLY A 169 21.57 -16.37 -7.83
C GLY A 169 20.49 -15.82 -6.89
N ALA A 170 20.86 -15.02 -5.88
CA ALA A 170 19.90 -14.17 -5.18
C ALA A 170 19.36 -13.11 -6.13
N PHE A 171 18.17 -12.59 -5.86
CA PHE A 171 17.61 -11.44 -6.56
C PHE A 171 17.30 -10.31 -5.59
N TYR A 172 17.34 -9.08 -6.10
CA TYR A 172 17.18 -7.89 -5.27
C TYR A 172 16.52 -6.75 -6.04
N ALA A 173 15.98 -5.78 -5.31
CA ALA A 173 15.69 -4.45 -5.83
C ALA A 173 15.68 -3.43 -4.69
N SER A 174 15.67 -2.15 -5.06
CA SER A 174 15.32 -1.05 -4.16
C SER A 174 13.95 -0.48 -4.49
N GLY A 175 13.37 0.20 -3.53
CA GLY A 175 12.17 1.00 -3.70
C GLY A 175 12.20 2.25 -2.82
N CYS A 176 11.15 3.06 -2.90
CA CYS A 176 10.91 4.18 -2.02
C CYS A 176 9.49 4.20 -1.48
N VAL A 177 9.31 4.98 -0.41
CA VAL A 177 8.01 5.37 0.11
C VAL A 177 7.32 6.28 -0.92
N PRO A 178 6.02 6.06 -1.24
CA PRO A 178 5.27 6.96 -2.12
C PRO A 178 5.41 8.42 -1.67
N HIS A 179 5.70 9.32 -2.62
CA HIS A 179 5.91 10.75 -2.38
C HIS A 179 7.17 11.15 -1.57
N ASP A 180 8.00 10.20 -1.12
CA ASP A 180 9.21 10.44 -0.31
C ASP A 180 10.44 9.66 -0.83
N CYS A 181 10.62 9.62 -2.15
CA CYS A 181 11.78 8.98 -2.76
C CYS A 181 13.07 9.76 -2.45
N GLY A 182 14.07 9.05 -1.95
CA GLY A 182 15.34 9.59 -1.47
C GLY A 182 15.44 9.72 0.05
N GLY A 183 14.32 9.71 0.77
CA GLY A 183 14.28 9.79 2.23
C GLY A 183 14.40 8.41 2.87
N ASN A 184 13.34 7.61 2.73
CA ASN A 184 13.16 6.34 3.44
C ASN A 184 13.32 5.10 2.55
N ASP A 185 14.20 5.17 1.55
CA ASP A 185 14.33 4.12 0.52
C ASP A 185 14.64 2.74 1.10
N GLY A 186 13.93 1.73 0.59
CA GLY A 186 14.09 0.34 0.95
C GLY A 186 15.00 -0.41 -0.02
N PHE A 187 15.56 -1.50 0.46
CA PHE A 187 16.28 -2.52 -0.29
C PHE A 187 15.86 -3.88 0.25
N MET A 188 15.61 -4.81 -0.65
CA MET A 188 15.34 -6.21 -0.32
C MET A 188 16.13 -7.10 -1.27
N ALA A 189 16.79 -8.10 -0.71
CA ALA A 189 17.34 -9.22 -1.45
C ALA A 189 16.81 -10.55 -0.89
N VAL A 190 16.54 -11.48 -1.80
CA VAL A 190 16.03 -12.81 -1.54
C VAL A 190 17.02 -13.82 -2.11
N ASP A 191 17.46 -14.76 -1.27
CA ASP A 191 18.29 -15.90 -1.67
C ASP A 191 17.45 -17.18 -1.56
N PRO A 192 16.80 -17.63 -2.66
CA PRO A 192 15.99 -18.83 -2.67
C PRO A 192 16.78 -20.12 -2.43
N ALA A 193 18.09 -20.13 -2.67
CA ALA A 193 18.90 -21.33 -2.45
C ALA A 193 19.23 -21.52 -0.96
N LYS A 194 19.44 -20.42 -0.24
CA LYS A 194 19.75 -20.43 1.21
C LYS A 194 18.55 -20.20 2.11
N HIS A 195 17.38 -19.91 1.53
CA HIS A 195 16.17 -19.53 2.26
C HIS A 195 16.45 -18.32 3.19
N LYS A 196 17.05 -17.27 2.62
CA LYS A 196 17.47 -16.07 3.36
C LYS A 196 16.95 -14.80 2.72
N LEU A 197 16.67 -13.82 3.58
CA LEU A 197 16.27 -12.48 3.21
C LEU A 197 17.25 -11.48 3.81
N TYR A 198 17.43 -10.38 3.09
CA TYR A 198 18.27 -9.27 3.49
C TYR A 198 17.51 -7.98 3.19
N PHE A 199 17.37 -7.14 4.21
CA PHE A 199 16.64 -5.89 4.11
C PHE A 199 17.55 -4.75 4.55
N ALA A 200 17.48 -3.64 3.84
CA ALA A 200 18.04 -2.38 4.31
C ALA A 200 17.04 -1.25 4.05
N ARG A 201 16.97 -0.29 4.96
CA ARG A 201 16.22 0.94 4.77
C ARG A 201 17.11 2.11 5.17
N ARG A 202 17.17 3.15 4.33
CA ARG A 202 17.90 4.37 4.67
C ARG A 202 17.42 4.91 6.02
N GLY A 203 18.34 5.12 6.95
CA GLY A 203 18.07 5.73 8.24
C GLY A 203 18.24 7.25 8.19
N ASP A 204 17.52 7.96 9.07
CA ASP A 204 17.58 9.42 9.19
C ASP A 204 18.99 9.96 9.53
N ASN A 205 19.85 9.11 10.07
CA ASN A 205 21.22 9.42 10.48
C ASN A 205 22.28 9.11 9.40
N GLY A 206 21.85 8.70 8.20
CA GLY A 206 22.73 8.35 7.08
C GLY A 206 23.25 6.91 7.09
N GLU A 207 23.00 6.13 8.14
CA GLU A 207 23.33 4.71 8.20
C GLU A 207 22.08 3.87 7.89
N PRO A 208 22.15 2.85 7.02
CA PRO A 208 21.01 2.01 6.72
C PRO A 208 20.67 1.11 7.92
N ASN A 209 19.40 1.12 8.33
CA ASN A 209 18.88 0.08 9.20
C ASN A 209 18.83 -1.22 8.40
N ALA A 210 19.43 -2.30 8.90
CA ALA A 210 19.56 -3.54 8.14
C ALA A 210 19.20 -4.79 8.94
N TRP A 211 18.53 -5.72 8.25
CA TRP A 211 18.08 -7.00 8.80
C TRP A 211 18.47 -8.16 7.87
N PRO A 212 19.27 -9.14 8.32
CA PRO A 212 20.07 -9.10 9.55
C PRO A 212 21.14 -8.00 9.48
N ALA A 213 21.99 -7.83 10.50
CA ALA A 213 23.06 -6.84 10.47
C ALA A 213 23.97 -7.00 9.24
N VAL A 214 24.29 -5.90 8.53
CA VAL A 214 25.05 -5.89 7.26
C VAL A 214 26.36 -6.68 7.36
N ALA A 215 27.03 -6.66 8.51
CA ALA A 215 28.27 -7.42 8.73
C ALA A 215 28.14 -8.91 8.39
N THR A 216 26.94 -9.49 8.55
CA THR A 216 26.64 -10.91 8.29
C THR A 216 26.29 -11.22 6.83
N TRP A 217 26.16 -10.20 5.98
CA TRP A 217 25.70 -10.39 4.60
C TRP A 217 26.82 -10.96 3.72
N PRO A 218 26.47 -11.83 2.74
CA PRO A 218 27.37 -12.20 1.67
C PRO A 218 27.89 -10.99 0.90
N ALA A 219 29.09 -11.10 0.33
CA ALA A 219 29.75 -9.98 -0.35
C ALA A 219 28.95 -9.46 -1.56
N ASP A 220 28.33 -10.35 -2.34
CA ASP A 220 27.54 -9.99 -3.51
C ASP A 220 26.19 -9.32 -3.15
N ILE A 221 25.63 -9.60 -1.97
CA ILE A 221 24.45 -8.88 -1.46
C ILE A 221 24.83 -7.48 -0.99
N LYS A 222 26.00 -7.31 -0.37
CA LYS A 222 26.53 -5.98 -0.02
C LYS A 222 26.78 -5.13 -1.26
N GLU A 223 27.41 -5.72 -2.27
CA GLU A 223 27.61 -5.07 -3.57
C GLU A 223 26.27 -4.68 -4.23
N ALA A 224 25.25 -5.55 -4.13
CA ALA A 224 23.92 -5.25 -4.63
C ALA A 224 23.27 -4.06 -3.88
N LEU A 225 23.43 -3.97 -2.56
CA LEU A 225 22.98 -2.82 -1.76
C LEU A 225 23.67 -1.53 -2.20
N ASP A 226 25.00 -1.54 -2.30
CA ASP A 226 25.80 -0.38 -2.70
C ASP A 226 25.43 0.10 -4.11
N LYS A 227 25.15 -0.84 -5.02
CA LYS A 227 24.69 -0.54 -6.37
C LYS A 227 23.27 0.05 -6.37
N ALA A 228 22.37 -0.49 -5.55
CA ALA A 228 20.96 -0.09 -5.54
C ALA A 228 20.70 1.24 -4.82
N GLN A 229 21.49 1.60 -3.81
CA GLN A 229 21.29 2.80 -2.98
C GLN A 229 22.45 3.82 -3.05
N GLY A 230 23.52 3.53 -3.81
CA GLY A 230 24.70 4.38 -3.94
C GLY A 230 25.75 4.10 -2.86
N SER A 231 27.03 4.32 -3.18
CA SER A 231 28.21 3.90 -2.41
C SER A 231 28.49 4.70 -1.11
N ALA A 232 27.47 5.22 -0.45
CA ALA A 232 27.59 6.01 0.78
C ALA A 232 27.05 5.27 2.02
N ASN A 233 27.22 3.94 2.06
CA ASN A 233 26.99 3.08 3.21
C ASN A 233 28.30 2.47 3.68
#